data_AF-A0A417V4G9-F1
#
_entry.id   AF-A0A417V4G9-F1
#
_cell.length_a   1.000
_cell.length_b   1.000
_cell.length_c   1.000
_cell.angle_alpha   90.00
_cell.angle_beta   90.00
_cell.angle_gamma   90.00
#
_symmetry.space_group_name_H-M   'P 1'
#
loop_
_entity.id
_entity.type
_entity.pdbx_description
1 polymer ?
#
loop_
_entity_poly.entity_id
_entity_poly.type
_entity_poly.pdbx_seq_one_letter_code
_entity_poly.pdbx_strand_id
1 'polypeptide(L)'
;MRDKSDKRLWTLSIVGCVIVVLTVLFVSVKIETNNTKNRIHSTMEYIKDQYSMYNSFNEAVEARSLVRMVEKVQQTARNFKTDKQALEKEYLKQYAREQRLTGIIVLNDKNKQIAQYHTGPRFKKVLGYVMEKETLRDVKNYPQKSYMTRIELKNGGYIDLASYGRKDAKGTVIGYQYVKTEYAKNNNLTIQNVLAGYKRENDGTIVITNGNDIIASNDEKLIDTKVQESCKNIDE
;
A
#
# COMPACT_ATOMS: atom_id res chain seq x y z
N MET A 1 -4.48 -76.96 35.88
CA MET A 1 -5.17 -76.24 34.77
C MET A 1 -5.45 -74.75 35.02
N ARG A 2 -5.17 -74.19 36.22
CA ARG A 2 -5.46 -72.77 36.56
C ARG A 2 -4.46 -71.75 35.95
N ASP A 3 -3.18 -72.11 35.86
CA ASP A 3 -2.10 -71.21 35.39
C ASP A 3 -2.21 -70.74 33.91
N LYS A 4 -2.72 -71.59 33.01
CA LYS A 4 -2.78 -71.28 31.56
C LYS A 4 -3.96 -70.36 31.19
N SER A 5 -5.05 -70.43 31.94
CA SER A 5 -6.24 -69.58 31.75
C SER A 5 -5.99 -68.18 32.28
N ASP A 6 -5.36 -68.06 33.46
CA ASP A 6 -5.07 -66.78 34.08
C ASP A 6 -4.04 -65.97 33.27
N LYS A 7 -3.02 -66.63 32.70
CA LYS A 7 -2.08 -66.01 31.75
C LYS A 7 -2.76 -65.53 30.46
N ARG A 8 -3.77 -66.25 29.95
CA ARG A 8 -4.56 -65.83 28.78
C ARG A 8 -5.46 -64.64 29.08
N LEU A 9 -6.09 -64.60 30.25
CA LEU A 9 -6.91 -63.46 30.67
C LEU A 9 -6.06 -62.20 30.92
N TRP A 10 -4.89 -62.35 31.53
CA TRP A 10 -3.96 -61.24 31.76
C TRP A 10 -3.40 -60.66 30.46
N THR A 11 -3.03 -61.52 29.50
CA THR A 11 -2.56 -61.07 28.17
C THR A 11 -3.67 -60.38 27.37
N LEU A 12 -4.91 -60.88 27.40
CA LEU A 12 -6.05 -60.22 26.77
C LEU A 12 -6.33 -58.84 27.38
N SER A 13 -6.19 -58.68 28.69
CA SER A 13 -6.35 -57.39 29.38
C SER A 13 -5.31 -56.36 28.94
N ILE A 14 -4.03 -56.77 28.84
CA ILE A 14 -2.95 -55.89 28.37
C ILE A 14 -3.19 -55.46 26.91
N VAL A 15 -3.54 -56.42 26.05
CA VAL A 15 -3.84 -56.13 24.64
C VAL A 15 -5.01 -55.15 24.52
N GLY A 16 -6.06 -55.34 25.33
CA GLY A 16 -7.18 -54.40 25.41
C GLY A 16 -6.76 -52.98 25.79
N CYS A 17 -5.95 -52.84 26.85
CA CYS A 17 -5.40 -51.54 27.27
C CYS A 17 -4.57 -50.88 26.16
N VAL A 18 -3.70 -51.63 25.48
CA VAL A 18 -2.87 -51.12 24.38
C VAL A 18 -3.75 -50.62 23.23
N ILE A 19 -4.79 -51.36 22.86
CA ILE A 19 -5.73 -50.95 21.79
C ILE A 19 -6.43 -49.64 22.18
N VAL A 20 -6.93 -49.53 23.42
CA VAL A 20 -7.58 -48.31 23.90
C VAL A 20 -6.64 -47.11 23.84
N VAL A 21 -5.41 -47.25 24.35
CA VAL A 21 -4.39 -46.19 24.30
C VAL A 21 -4.09 -45.78 22.86
N LEU A 22 -3.91 -46.73 21.94
CA LEU A 22 -3.67 -46.44 20.52
C LEU A 22 -4.86 -45.74 19.87
N THR A 23 -6.09 -46.14 20.16
CA THR A 23 -7.28 -45.46 19.63
C THR A 23 -7.42 -44.04 20.15
N VAL A 24 -7.17 -43.80 21.44
CA VAL A 24 -7.18 -42.45 22.02
C VAL A 24 -6.09 -41.59 21.39
N LEU A 25 -4.86 -42.08 21.26
CA LEU A 25 -3.77 -41.37 20.60
C LEU A 25 -4.11 -41.04 19.14
N PHE A 26 -4.66 -42.00 18.39
CA PHE A 26 -5.03 -41.78 16.99
C PHE A 26 -6.15 -40.75 16.83
N VAL A 27 -7.17 -40.79 17.71
CA VAL A 27 -8.25 -39.80 17.73
C VAL A 27 -7.72 -38.42 18.12
N SER A 28 -6.87 -38.32 19.14
CA SER A 28 -6.23 -37.06 19.55
C SER A 28 -5.42 -36.46 18.40
N VAL A 29 -4.58 -37.24 17.73
CA VAL A 29 -3.80 -36.77 16.57
C VAL A 29 -4.72 -36.28 15.45
N LYS A 30 -5.83 -36.98 15.16
CA LYS A 30 -6.80 -36.53 14.15
C LYS A 30 -7.49 -35.22 14.54
N ILE A 31 -7.91 -35.09 15.79
CA ILE A 31 -8.55 -33.87 16.30
C ILE A 31 -7.57 -32.69 16.24
N GLU A 32 -6.35 -32.88 16.73
CA GLU A 32 -5.29 -31.86 16.69
C GLU A 32 -4.93 -31.45 15.26
N THR A 33 -4.84 -32.42 14.34
CA THR A 33 -4.57 -32.14 12.91
C THR A 33 -5.71 -31.36 12.28
N ASN A 34 -6.98 -31.74 12.55
CA ASN A 34 -8.14 -31.07 11.98
C ASN A 34 -8.32 -29.64 12.55
N ASN A 35 -8.11 -29.48 13.86
CA ASN A 35 -8.13 -28.16 14.51
C ASN A 35 -7.02 -27.26 13.97
N THR A 36 -5.81 -27.79 13.78
CA THR A 36 -4.70 -27.06 13.17
C THR A 36 -5.01 -26.66 11.74
N LYS A 37 -5.55 -27.57 10.91
CA LYS A 37 -5.98 -27.26 9.53
C LYS A 37 -7.03 -26.15 9.48
N ASN A 38 -8.06 -26.24 10.32
CA ASN A 38 -9.12 -25.24 10.37
C ASN A 38 -8.59 -23.89 10.85
N ARG A 39 -7.73 -23.88 11.87
CA ARG A 39 -7.08 -22.65 12.35
C ARG A 39 -6.21 -22.00 11.27
N ILE A 40 -5.37 -22.77 10.59
CA ILE A 40 -4.55 -22.25 9.47
C ILE A 40 -5.43 -21.68 8.37
N HIS A 41 -6.51 -22.38 8.02
CA HIS A 41 -7.44 -21.93 6.99
C HIS A 41 -8.13 -20.62 7.37
N SER A 42 -8.70 -20.52 8.57
CA SER A 42 -9.35 -19.30 9.06
C SER A 42 -8.37 -18.13 9.22
N THR A 43 -7.14 -18.38 9.70
CA THR A 43 -6.09 -17.37 9.76
C THR A 43 -5.71 -16.87 8.37
N MET A 44 -5.55 -17.78 7.40
CA MET A 44 -5.25 -17.44 6.01
C MET A 44 -6.38 -16.62 5.37
N GLU A 45 -7.63 -17.03 5.53
CA GLU A 45 -8.80 -16.30 5.02
C GLU A 45 -8.88 -14.90 5.65
N TYR A 46 -8.73 -14.81 6.97
CA TYR A 46 -8.74 -13.52 7.66
C TYR A 46 -7.61 -12.61 7.16
N ILE A 47 -6.38 -13.10 7.03
CA ILE A 47 -5.24 -12.31 6.53
C ILE A 47 -5.47 -11.86 5.10
N LYS A 48 -6.07 -12.72 4.26
CA LYS A 48 -6.43 -12.36 2.88
C LYS A 48 -7.48 -11.25 2.83
N ASP A 49 -8.51 -11.34 3.67
CA ASP A 49 -9.56 -10.32 3.76
C ASP A 49 -9.00 -9.00 4.28
N GLN A 50 -8.16 -9.05 5.33
CA GLN A 50 -7.47 -7.88 5.86
C GLN A 50 -6.55 -7.26 4.80
N TYR A 51 -5.72 -8.05 4.12
CA TYR A 51 -4.86 -7.54 3.06
C TYR A 51 -5.67 -6.84 1.95
N SER A 52 -6.76 -7.45 1.52
CA SER A 52 -7.64 -6.90 0.48
C SER A 52 -8.30 -5.60 0.93
N MET A 53 -8.78 -5.55 2.17
CA MET A 53 -9.38 -4.35 2.78
C MET A 53 -8.36 -3.22 2.92
N TYR A 54 -7.15 -3.53 3.38
CA TYR A 54 -6.07 -2.55 3.55
C TYR A 54 -5.61 -1.99 2.20
N ASN A 55 -5.47 -2.84 1.18
CA ASN A 55 -5.13 -2.40 -0.16
C ASN A 55 -6.22 -1.50 -0.74
N SER A 56 -7.49 -1.91 -0.64
CA SER A 56 -8.64 -1.10 -1.08
C SER A 56 -8.72 0.24 -0.35
N PHE A 57 -8.43 0.26 0.95
CA PHE A 57 -8.37 1.49 1.74
C PHE A 57 -7.24 2.41 1.27
N ASN A 58 -6.04 1.87 1.07
CA ASN A 58 -4.88 2.66 0.61
C ASN A 58 -5.13 3.23 -0.80
N GLU A 59 -5.68 2.44 -1.71
CA GLU A 59 -6.11 2.91 -3.04
C GLU A 59 -7.16 4.03 -2.94
N ALA A 60 -8.16 3.88 -2.06
CA ALA A 60 -9.17 4.91 -1.84
C ALA A 60 -8.59 6.20 -1.24
N VAL A 61 -7.63 6.09 -0.31
CA VAL A 61 -6.91 7.24 0.27
C VAL A 61 -6.10 7.97 -0.80
N GLU A 62 -5.39 7.23 -1.67
CA GLU A 62 -4.68 7.81 -2.80
C GLU A 62 -5.64 8.53 -3.76
N ALA A 63 -6.70 7.85 -4.21
CA ALA A 63 -7.70 8.43 -5.10
C ALA A 63 -8.28 9.72 -4.51
N ARG A 64 -8.62 9.72 -3.22
CA ARG A 64 -9.12 10.90 -2.50
C ARG A 64 -8.09 12.04 -2.45
N SER A 65 -6.80 11.73 -2.26
CA SER A 65 -5.72 12.73 -2.30
C SER A 65 -5.61 13.36 -3.69
N LEU A 66 -5.64 12.55 -4.74
CA LEU A 66 -5.52 12.99 -6.12
C LEU A 66 -6.74 13.81 -6.58
N VAL A 67 -7.96 13.44 -6.19
CA VAL A 67 -9.17 14.23 -6.45
C VAL A 67 -9.07 15.61 -5.79
N ARG A 68 -8.64 15.70 -4.53
CA ARG A 68 -8.39 16.99 -3.86
C ARG A 68 -7.32 17.82 -4.57
N MET A 69 -6.31 17.18 -5.17
CA MET A 69 -5.31 17.89 -5.98
C MET A 69 -5.92 18.52 -7.23
N VAL A 70 -6.84 17.83 -7.90
CA VAL A 70 -7.59 18.40 -9.02
C VAL A 70 -8.41 19.62 -8.55
N GLU A 71 -9.15 19.51 -7.46
CA GLU A 71 -9.97 20.61 -6.93
C GLU A 71 -9.13 21.85 -6.63
N LYS A 72 -7.98 21.67 -5.96
CA LYS A 72 -7.01 22.75 -5.68
C LYS A 72 -6.52 23.44 -6.95
N VAL A 73 -6.12 22.67 -7.95
CA VAL A 73 -5.60 23.20 -9.22
C VAL A 73 -6.69 23.88 -10.03
N GLN A 74 -7.92 23.34 -10.03
CA GLN A 74 -9.08 23.99 -10.63
C GLN A 74 -9.36 25.34 -9.96
N GLN A 75 -9.30 25.43 -8.63
CA GLN A 75 -9.48 26.68 -7.91
C GLN A 75 -8.39 27.70 -8.26
N THR A 76 -7.12 27.28 -8.32
CA THR A 76 -6.02 28.14 -8.82
C THR A 76 -6.28 28.63 -10.24
N ALA A 77 -6.70 27.75 -11.16
CA ALA A 77 -7.01 28.12 -12.53
C ALA A 77 -8.20 29.08 -12.65
N ARG A 78 -9.18 29.02 -11.72
CA ARG A 78 -10.28 29.98 -11.64
C ARG A 78 -9.79 31.36 -11.21
N ASN A 79 -8.91 31.44 -10.21
CA ASN A 79 -8.34 32.71 -9.76
C ASN A 79 -7.61 33.45 -10.90
N PHE A 80 -6.99 32.73 -11.84
CA PHE A 80 -6.32 33.34 -12.99
C PHE A 80 -7.25 34.15 -13.89
N LYS A 81 -8.55 33.82 -13.93
CA LYS A 81 -9.54 34.57 -14.70
C LYS A 81 -9.93 35.88 -14.02
N THR A 82 -9.87 35.92 -12.69
CA THR A 82 -10.33 37.06 -11.89
C THR A 82 -9.21 38.08 -11.66
N ASP A 83 -7.98 37.60 -11.45
CA ASP A 83 -6.86 38.44 -11.04
C ASP A 83 -5.95 38.78 -12.23
N LYS A 84 -5.85 40.06 -12.61
CA LYS A 84 -5.02 40.51 -13.75
C LYS A 84 -3.52 40.21 -13.56
N GLN A 85 -3.08 40.07 -12.31
CA GLN A 85 -1.69 39.80 -11.93
C GLN A 85 -1.44 38.33 -11.54
N ALA A 86 -2.38 37.43 -11.84
CA ALA A 86 -2.36 36.04 -11.36
C ALA A 86 -1.08 35.24 -11.68
N LEU A 87 -0.35 35.62 -12.73
CA LEU A 87 0.87 34.95 -13.16
C LEU A 87 2.14 35.53 -12.51
N GLU A 88 2.03 36.62 -11.77
CA GLU A 88 3.13 37.15 -10.97
C GLU A 88 3.47 36.20 -9.83
N LYS A 89 4.76 36.14 -9.48
CA LYS A 89 5.32 35.16 -8.55
C LYS A 89 4.67 35.25 -7.15
N GLU A 90 4.30 36.44 -6.72
CA GLU A 90 3.71 36.75 -5.42
C GLU A 90 2.28 36.21 -5.32
N TYR A 91 1.48 36.34 -6.39
CA TYR A 91 0.15 35.74 -6.49
C TYR A 91 0.23 34.22 -6.57
N LEU A 92 1.13 33.66 -7.38
CA LEU A 92 1.34 32.21 -7.42
C LEU A 92 1.77 31.65 -6.06
N LYS A 93 2.60 32.39 -5.32
CA LYS A 93 2.96 32.05 -3.93
C LYS A 93 1.74 32.06 -3.01
N GLN A 94 0.87 33.06 -3.15
CA GLN A 94 -0.38 33.14 -2.38
C GLN A 94 -1.31 31.97 -2.70
N TYR A 95 -1.60 31.69 -3.97
CA TYR A 95 -2.46 30.57 -4.35
C TYR A 95 -1.90 29.23 -3.89
N ALA A 96 -0.58 29.03 -4.00
CA ALA A 96 0.04 27.82 -3.49
C ALA A 96 -0.14 27.67 -1.98
N ARG A 97 -0.04 28.77 -1.21
CA ARG A 97 -0.28 28.75 0.24
C ARG A 97 -1.74 28.45 0.58
N GLU A 98 -2.69 29.14 -0.05
CA GLU A 98 -4.13 28.97 0.16
C GLU A 98 -4.58 27.54 -0.16
N GLN A 99 -4.10 26.98 -1.27
CA GLN A 99 -4.42 25.63 -1.71
C GLN A 99 -3.53 24.56 -1.08
N ARG A 100 -2.60 24.94 -0.18
CA ARG A 100 -1.61 24.05 0.45
C ARG A 100 -0.83 23.21 -0.58
N LEU A 101 -0.45 23.83 -1.70
CA LEU A 101 0.41 23.27 -2.73
C LEU A 101 1.88 23.54 -2.41
N THR A 102 2.74 22.60 -2.79
CA THR A 102 4.20 22.82 -2.74
C THR A 102 4.63 23.76 -3.85
N GLY A 103 4.10 23.61 -5.06
CA GLY A 103 4.41 24.50 -6.16
C GLY A 103 3.37 24.49 -7.27
N ILE A 104 3.50 25.48 -8.15
CA ILE A 104 2.63 25.69 -9.31
C ILE A 104 3.52 25.90 -10.54
N ILE A 105 3.14 25.31 -11.67
CA ILE A 105 3.76 25.50 -12.99
C ILE A 105 2.66 25.96 -13.93
N VAL A 106 2.95 26.99 -14.73
CA VAL A 106 2.02 27.48 -15.77
C VAL A 106 2.68 27.36 -17.13
N LEU A 107 2.01 26.65 -18.03
CA LEU A 107 2.40 26.48 -19.43
C LEU A 107 1.45 27.30 -20.33
N ASN A 108 1.99 27.84 -21.42
CA ASN A 108 1.18 28.44 -22.49
C ASN A 108 0.70 27.40 -23.52
N ASP A 109 -0.02 27.84 -24.54
CA ASP A 109 -0.51 26.98 -25.64
C ASP A 109 0.60 26.19 -26.35
N LYS A 110 1.83 26.71 -26.38
CA LYS A 110 2.99 26.06 -26.99
C LYS A 110 3.75 25.14 -26.02
N ASN A 111 3.15 24.78 -24.89
CA ASN A 111 3.78 24.01 -23.80
C ASN A 111 5.04 24.66 -23.21
N LYS A 112 5.28 25.95 -23.49
CA LYS A 112 6.38 26.70 -22.90
C LYS A 112 5.96 27.14 -21.51
N GLN A 113 6.85 26.92 -20.55
CA GLN A 113 6.68 27.44 -19.20
C GLN A 113 6.75 28.97 -19.21
N ILE A 114 5.71 29.61 -18.67
CA ILE A 114 5.60 31.09 -18.63
C ILE A 114 5.57 31.63 -17.21
N ALA A 115 5.18 30.82 -16.21
CA ALA A 115 5.19 31.21 -14.81
C ALA A 115 5.40 29.98 -13.92
N GLN A 116 5.91 30.22 -12.72
CA GLN A 116 6.11 29.17 -11.71
C GLN A 116 6.13 29.75 -10.31
N TYR A 117 5.76 28.91 -9.35
CA TYR A 117 6.11 29.09 -7.95
C TYR A 117 6.77 27.82 -7.42
N HIS A 118 7.76 28.01 -6.54
CA HIS A 118 8.75 27.03 -6.08
C HIS A 118 9.90 26.78 -7.09
N THR A 119 11.09 26.46 -6.59
CA THR A 119 12.30 26.13 -7.38
C THR A 119 13.05 24.93 -6.77
N GLY A 120 14.10 24.42 -7.41
CA GLY A 120 14.96 23.38 -6.83
C GLY A 120 14.69 21.95 -7.36
N PRO A 121 15.28 20.92 -6.73
CA PRO A 121 15.32 19.57 -7.31
C PRO A 121 13.95 18.93 -7.54
N ARG A 122 13.02 19.08 -6.58
CA ARG A 122 11.65 18.55 -6.70
C ARG A 122 10.88 19.20 -7.84
N PHE A 123 11.00 20.52 -7.98
CA PHE A 123 10.43 21.26 -9.09
C PHE A 123 10.95 20.73 -10.44
N LYS A 124 12.27 20.55 -10.57
CA LYS A 124 12.88 20.02 -11.81
C LYS A 124 12.35 18.62 -12.14
N LYS A 125 12.18 17.76 -11.14
CA LYS A 125 11.60 16.42 -11.32
C LYS A 125 10.15 16.49 -11.83
N VAL A 126 9.31 17.34 -11.23
CA VAL A 126 7.93 17.53 -11.67
C VAL A 126 7.88 18.12 -13.08
N LEU A 127 8.68 19.15 -13.37
CA LEU A 127 8.74 19.76 -14.69
C LEU A 127 9.18 18.73 -15.75
N GLY A 128 10.22 17.94 -15.47
CA GLY A 128 10.67 16.87 -16.37
C GLY A 128 9.55 15.86 -16.66
N TYR A 129 8.85 15.41 -15.62
CA TYR A 129 7.72 14.49 -15.77
C TYR A 129 6.57 15.11 -16.59
N VAL A 130 6.24 16.38 -16.33
CA VAL A 130 5.23 17.14 -17.09
C VAL A 130 5.65 17.32 -18.55
N MET A 131 6.94 17.44 -18.86
CA MET A 131 7.46 17.54 -20.23
C MET A 131 7.58 16.18 -20.93
N GLU A 132 7.64 15.08 -20.18
CA GLU A 132 7.59 13.72 -20.74
C GLU A 132 6.16 13.28 -21.06
N LYS A 133 5.19 13.55 -20.17
CA LYS A 133 3.80 13.09 -20.32
C LYS A 133 2.93 14.10 -21.05
N GLU A 134 2.59 13.81 -22.31
CA GLU A 134 1.71 14.66 -23.13
C GLU A 134 0.31 14.83 -22.54
N THR A 135 -0.24 13.79 -21.90
CA THR A 135 -1.56 13.82 -21.25
C THR A 135 -1.71 14.96 -20.24
N LEU A 136 -0.66 15.24 -19.45
CA LEU A 136 -0.64 16.35 -18.50
C LEU A 136 -0.70 17.73 -19.18
N ARG A 137 -0.29 17.83 -20.45
CA ARG A 137 -0.25 19.09 -21.20
C ARG A 137 -1.50 19.29 -22.05
N ASP A 138 -2.12 18.21 -22.51
CA ASP A 138 -3.27 18.24 -23.43
C ASP A 138 -4.57 18.74 -22.81
N VAL A 139 -4.65 18.85 -21.49
CA VAL A 139 -5.80 19.46 -20.79
C VAL A 139 -6.18 20.84 -21.30
N LYS A 140 -5.23 21.60 -21.86
CA LYS A 140 -5.47 22.91 -22.49
C LYS A 140 -6.46 22.84 -23.66
N ASN A 141 -6.61 21.69 -24.29
CA ASN A 141 -7.53 21.46 -25.42
C ASN A 141 -8.89 20.92 -24.95
N TYR A 142 -9.02 20.53 -23.68
CA TYR A 142 -10.21 19.85 -23.15
C TYR A 142 -10.66 20.50 -21.83
N PRO A 143 -11.58 21.48 -21.86
CA PRO A 143 -11.97 22.28 -20.69
C PRO A 143 -12.54 21.49 -19.51
N GLN A 144 -13.01 20.27 -19.76
CA GLN A 144 -13.60 19.36 -18.79
C GLN A 144 -12.61 18.31 -18.27
N LYS A 145 -11.44 18.14 -18.90
CA LYS A 145 -10.46 17.12 -18.49
C LYS A 145 -9.48 17.70 -17.47
N SER A 146 -9.27 16.93 -16.42
CA SER A 146 -8.12 17.04 -15.53
C SER A 146 -7.32 15.75 -15.62
N TYR A 147 -6.01 15.84 -15.42
CA TYR A 147 -5.19 14.65 -15.16
C TYR A 147 -4.53 14.80 -13.80
N MET A 148 -4.45 13.68 -13.08
CA MET A 148 -3.84 13.59 -11.77
C MET A 148 -2.95 12.36 -11.73
N THR A 149 -1.83 12.45 -11.03
CA THR A 149 -0.91 11.31 -10.88
C THR A 149 -0.05 11.50 -9.64
N ARG A 150 0.38 10.37 -9.07
CA ARG A 150 1.39 10.29 -8.03
C ARG A 150 2.74 9.93 -8.62
N ILE A 151 3.81 10.55 -8.12
CA ILE A 151 5.19 10.19 -8.41
C ILE A 151 5.81 9.69 -7.10
N GLU A 152 6.05 8.39 -7.02
CA GLU A 152 6.76 7.78 -5.90
C GLU A 152 8.23 8.22 -5.87
N LEU A 153 8.76 8.41 -4.66
CA LEU A 153 10.15 8.77 -4.43
C LEU A 153 10.85 7.62 -3.69
N LYS A 154 12.13 7.44 -3.99
CA LYS A 154 12.94 6.35 -3.41
C LYS A 154 13.00 6.34 -1.88
N ASN A 155 12.75 7.48 -1.23
CA ASN A 155 12.74 7.56 0.23
C ASN A 155 11.41 7.11 0.86
N GLY A 156 10.39 6.76 0.07
CA GLY A 156 9.05 6.40 0.53
C GLY A 156 8.09 7.58 0.70
N GLY A 157 8.47 8.77 0.22
CA GLY A 157 7.58 9.92 0.08
C GLY A 157 7.07 9.97 -1.36
N TYR A 158 6.11 10.84 -1.62
CA TYR A 158 5.54 10.94 -2.96
C TYR A 158 5.25 12.39 -3.34
N ILE A 159 5.03 12.63 -4.63
CA ILE A 159 4.55 13.89 -5.16
C ILE A 159 3.22 13.64 -5.84
N ASP A 160 2.15 14.19 -5.29
CA ASP A 160 0.86 14.25 -5.99
C ASP A 160 0.84 15.49 -6.87
N LEU A 161 0.43 15.34 -8.11
CA LEU A 161 0.25 16.47 -9.02
C LEU A 161 -1.04 16.33 -9.82
N ALA A 162 -1.59 17.48 -10.17
CA ALA A 162 -2.73 17.58 -11.06
C ALA A 162 -2.50 18.67 -12.09
N SER A 163 -3.09 18.47 -13.27
CA SER A 163 -3.07 19.41 -14.39
C SER A 163 -4.49 19.78 -14.79
N TYR A 164 -4.67 21.03 -15.16
CA TYR A 164 -5.95 21.55 -15.61
C TYR A 164 -5.76 22.66 -16.65
N GLY A 165 -6.69 22.77 -17.59
CA GLY A 165 -6.69 23.86 -18.56
C GLY A 165 -6.86 25.22 -17.87
N ARG A 166 -6.04 26.19 -18.27
CA ARG A 166 -6.20 27.59 -17.87
C ARG A 166 -7.58 28.12 -18.27
N LYS A 167 -8.14 29.03 -17.47
CA LYS A 167 -9.45 29.65 -17.72
C LYS A 167 -9.35 31.08 -18.26
N ASP A 168 -8.18 31.68 -18.16
CA ASP A 168 -7.85 33.04 -18.60
C ASP A 168 -7.26 33.08 -20.02
N ALA A 169 -6.52 32.04 -20.41
CA ALA A 169 -5.97 31.88 -21.76
C ALA A 169 -5.73 30.40 -22.09
N LYS A 170 -5.40 30.08 -23.35
CA LYS A 170 -5.05 28.71 -23.73
C LYS A 170 -3.69 28.31 -23.13
N GLY A 171 -3.68 27.22 -22.38
CA GLY A 171 -2.51 26.69 -21.69
C GLY A 171 -2.91 25.82 -20.51
N THR A 172 -1.92 25.45 -19.69
CA THR A 172 -2.09 24.46 -18.62
C THR A 172 -1.59 25.00 -17.29
N VAL A 173 -2.36 24.80 -16.24
CA VAL A 173 -1.95 24.99 -14.84
C VAL A 173 -1.64 23.62 -14.26
N ILE A 174 -0.47 23.46 -13.65
CA ILE A 174 -0.08 22.27 -12.91
C ILE A 174 0.18 22.69 -11.47
N GLY A 175 -0.47 22.04 -10.52
CA GLY A 175 -0.15 22.15 -9.11
C GLY A 175 0.38 20.82 -8.59
N TYR A 176 1.35 20.87 -7.69
CA TYR A 176 1.90 19.67 -7.06
C TYR A 176 2.10 19.86 -5.57
N GLN A 177 1.99 18.76 -4.84
CA GLN A 177 2.19 18.67 -3.41
C GLN A 177 3.17 17.53 -3.12
N TYR A 178 4.25 17.86 -2.41
CA TYR A 178 5.18 16.88 -1.88
C TYR A 178 4.71 16.40 -0.51
N VAL A 179 4.60 15.09 -0.34
CA VAL A 179 4.31 14.43 0.92
C VAL A 179 5.55 13.68 1.37
N LYS A 180 6.04 14.02 2.57
CA LYS A 180 7.19 13.34 3.16
C LYS A 180 6.82 11.92 3.59
N THR A 181 7.86 11.09 3.65
CA THR A 181 7.84 9.70 4.11
C THR A 181 7.10 9.51 5.44
N GLU A 182 7.36 10.39 6.42
CA GLU A 182 6.75 10.37 7.75
C GLU A 182 5.22 10.49 7.71
N TYR A 183 4.68 11.28 6.78
CA TYR A 183 3.24 11.45 6.61
C TYR A 183 2.64 10.43 5.64
N ALA A 184 3.44 9.89 4.72
CA ALA A 184 3.02 8.80 3.84
C ALA A 184 2.81 7.50 4.62
N LYS A 185 3.71 7.19 5.57
CA LYS A 185 3.64 5.99 6.42
C LYS A 185 2.51 6.03 7.43
N ASN A 186 2.21 7.19 8.02
CA ASN A 186 1.15 7.31 9.04
C ASN A 186 -0.28 7.22 8.49
N ASN A 187 -0.47 7.36 7.17
CA ASN A 187 -1.80 7.30 6.54
C ASN A 187 -2.08 5.98 5.82
N ASN A 188 -1.07 5.13 5.63
CA ASN A 188 -1.24 3.84 5.00
C ASN A 188 -1.35 2.78 6.10
N LEU A 189 -2.52 2.16 6.18
CA LEU A 189 -2.72 0.97 6.99
C LEU A 189 -1.79 -0.13 6.41
N THR A 190 -0.88 -0.66 7.23
CA THR A 190 0.07 -1.70 6.81
C THR A 190 -0.40 -3.07 7.28
N ILE A 191 -0.39 -4.05 6.40
CA ILE A 191 -0.68 -5.45 6.75
C ILE A 191 0.33 -5.96 7.81
N GLN A 192 1.52 -5.37 7.88
CA GLN A 192 2.52 -5.64 8.90
C GLN A 192 1.99 -5.48 10.34
N ASN A 193 1.15 -4.47 10.61
CA ASN A 193 0.57 -4.28 11.95
C ASN A 193 -0.43 -5.40 12.30
N VAL A 194 -1.11 -5.96 11.31
CA VAL A 194 -2.00 -7.12 11.50
C VAL A 194 -1.15 -8.35 11.80
N LEU A 195 -0.07 -8.55 11.05
CA LEU A 195 0.84 -9.69 11.24
C LEU A 195 1.57 -9.66 12.59
N ALA A 196 1.91 -8.48 13.11
CA ALA A 196 2.51 -8.33 14.43
C ALA A 196 1.65 -8.88 15.59
N GLY A 197 0.34 -9.06 15.37
CA GLY A 197 -0.56 -9.68 16.35
C GLY A 197 -0.46 -11.21 16.43
N TYR A 198 0.20 -11.88 15.47
CA TYR A 198 0.30 -13.33 15.38
C TYR A 198 1.62 -13.84 15.94
N LYS A 199 1.58 -14.86 16.80
CA LYS A 199 2.79 -15.45 17.39
C LYS A 199 3.23 -16.68 16.61
N ARG A 200 4.50 -16.76 16.23
CA ARG A 200 5.07 -17.92 15.50
C ARG A 200 4.80 -19.26 16.19
N GLU A 201 4.86 -19.29 17.52
CA GLU A 201 4.62 -20.49 18.34
C GLU A 201 3.21 -21.07 18.13
N ASN A 202 2.22 -20.22 17.90
CA ASN A 202 0.81 -20.62 17.87
C ASN A 202 0.20 -20.58 16.47
N ASP A 203 0.66 -19.64 15.64
CA ASP A 203 0.07 -19.27 14.35
C ASP A 203 0.99 -19.61 13.17
N GLY A 204 2.21 -20.09 13.46
CA GLY A 204 3.25 -20.35 12.47
C GLY A 204 3.89 -19.06 11.94
N THR A 205 4.82 -19.23 11.00
CA THR A 205 5.42 -18.10 10.28
C THR A 205 4.51 -17.72 9.13
N ILE A 206 4.08 -16.46 9.13
CA ILE A 206 3.19 -15.89 8.14
C ILE A 206 4.01 -14.91 7.31
N VAL A 207 4.08 -15.16 6.00
CA VAL A 207 4.86 -14.35 5.07
C VAL A 207 3.96 -13.89 3.94
N ILE A 208 3.99 -12.59 3.63
CA ILE A 208 3.34 -12.01 2.47
C ILE A 208 4.43 -11.58 1.50
N THR A 209 4.29 -12.01 0.25
CA THR A 209 5.29 -11.79 -0.79
C THR A 209 4.71 -11.00 -1.95
N ASN A 210 5.56 -10.19 -2.59
CA ASN A 210 5.32 -9.67 -3.93
C ASN A 210 6.34 -10.32 -4.87
N GLY A 211 5.93 -11.39 -5.54
CA GLY A 211 6.88 -12.23 -6.26
C GLY A 211 7.88 -12.89 -5.30
N ASN A 212 9.17 -12.57 -5.45
CA ASN A 212 10.25 -13.13 -4.63
C ASN A 212 10.60 -12.27 -3.40
N ASP A 213 10.05 -11.06 -3.29
CA ASP A 213 10.35 -10.13 -2.22
C ASP A 213 9.33 -10.28 -1.08
N ILE A 214 9.82 -10.40 0.15
CA ILE A 214 8.96 -10.46 1.34
C ILE A 214 8.59 -9.04 1.76
N ILE A 215 7.29 -8.73 1.68
CA ILE A 215 6.76 -7.38 1.93
C ILE A 215 6.14 -7.23 3.32
N ALA A 216 5.81 -8.33 3.99
CA ALA A 216 5.35 -8.33 5.38
C ALA A 216 5.51 -9.73 6.00
N SER A 217 5.76 -9.78 7.31
CA SER A 217 5.91 -11.03 8.05
C SER A 217 5.64 -10.86 9.53
N ASN A 218 5.10 -11.88 10.21
CA ASN A 218 5.07 -11.91 11.68
C ASN A 218 6.44 -12.27 12.30
N ASP A 219 7.41 -12.65 11.47
CA ASP A 219 8.83 -12.69 11.78
C ASP A 219 9.53 -11.49 11.16
N GLU A 220 9.87 -10.48 11.97
CA GLU A 220 10.50 -9.25 11.50
C GLU A 220 11.84 -9.49 10.78
N LYS A 221 12.52 -10.60 11.07
CA LYS A 221 13.80 -10.96 10.43
C LYS A 221 13.67 -11.30 8.95
N LEU A 222 12.44 -11.59 8.51
CA LEU A 222 12.13 -11.94 7.12
C LEU A 222 11.69 -10.73 6.28
N ILE A 223 11.45 -9.58 6.91
CA ILE A 223 11.02 -8.38 6.18
C ILE A 223 12.20 -7.87 5.33
N ASP A 224 11.92 -7.47 4.09
CA ASP A 224 12.91 -7.00 3.11
C ASP A 224 13.96 -8.05 2.70
N THR A 225 13.75 -9.34 3.01
CA THR A 225 14.55 -10.45 2.48
C THR A 225 13.84 -11.13 1.31
N LYS A 226 14.54 -12.05 0.62
CA LYS A 226 13.98 -12.83 -0.48
C LYS A 226 13.52 -14.20 -0.03
N VAL A 227 12.44 -14.70 -0.62
CA VAL A 227 11.92 -16.05 -0.36
C VAL A 227 13.01 -17.13 -0.55
N GLN A 228 13.81 -17.02 -1.61
CA GLN A 228 14.88 -17.98 -1.89
C GLN A 228 16.05 -17.95 -0.89
N GLU A 229 16.25 -16.84 -0.18
CA GLU A 229 17.29 -16.69 0.84
C GLU A 229 16.77 -17.11 2.22
N SER A 230 15.48 -16.92 2.48
CA SER A 230 14.86 -17.15 3.78
C SER A 230 14.21 -18.53 3.94
N CYS A 231 13.68 -19.13 2.87
CA CYS A 231 13.01 -20.43 2.93
C CYS A 231 13.98 -21.62 2.82
N LYS A 232 15.28 -21.40 2.65
CA LYS A 232 16.30 -22.47 2.70
C LYS A 232 16.50 -23.04 4.11
N ASN A 233 16.08 -22.32 5.15
CA ASN A 233 16.27 -22.71 6.56
C ASN A 233 15.00 -23.25 7.22
N ILE A 234 13.96 -23.59 6.44
CA ILE A 234 12.66 -24.07 6.96
C ILE A 234 12.53 -25.61 6.79
N ASP A 235 13.44 -26.24 6.05
CA ASP A 235 13.47 -27.69 5.79
C ASP A 235 14.56 -28.46 6.59
N GLU A 236 15.20 -27.83 7.58
CA GLU A 236 16.02 -28.49 8.62
C GLU A 236 15.29 -28.51 9.97
#